data_AF-A0A820P6S8-F1
#
_entry.id   AF-A0A820P6S8-F1
#
_cell.length_a   1.000
_cell.length_b   1.000
_cell.length_c   1.000
_cell.angle_alpha   90.00
_cell.angle_beta   90.00
_cell.angle_gamma   90.00
#
_symmetry.space_group_name_H-M   'P 1'
#
loop_
_entity.id
_entity.type
_entity.pdbx_description
1 polymer ?
#
loop_
_entity_poly.entity_id
_entity_poly.type
_entity_poly.pdbx_seq_one_letter_code
_entity_poly.pdbx_strand_id
1 'polypeptide(L)'
;ATLPPEAEYDWPYEKVLCNIQDYLKLTSSKPESSVMSTFWRLVKTPNEKPTSFSVRLLQAFKMAYPQFEFDYTNQESLIEKFIDAQAEDTRNYVKESTMVHTSTGLKLPYETYVNLAERYELEIKPRQQYSEKLRQNNQQLVQQPKYYPNQFKNVNQNK
;
A
#
# COMPACT_ATOMS: atom_id res chain seq x y z
N ALA A 1 -31.68 -5.21 -4.63
CA ALA A 1 -30.49 -5.22 -3.76
C ALA A 1 -30.17 -3.77 -3.44
N THR A 2 -30.34 -3.39 -2.19
CA THR A 2 -30.11 -2.02 -1.71
C THR A 2 -28.60 -1.85 -1.50
N LEU A 3 -27.99 -0.85 -2.15
CA LEU A 3 -26.57 -0.51 -1.96
C LEU A 3 -26.33 -0.14 -0.48
N PRO A 4 -25.20 -0.53 0.13
CA PRO A 4 -24.88 -0.12 1.49
C PRO A 4 -24.69 1.40 1.56
N PRO A 5 -25.08 2.04 2.68
CA PRO A 5 -24.97 3.48 2.86
C PRO A 5 -23.50 3.90 2.80
N GLU A 6 -23.26 5.05 2.18
CA GLU A 6 -21.96 5.73 2.11
C GLU A 6 -21.38 5.82 3.52
N ALA A 7 -20.30 5.08 3.76
CA ALA A 7 -19.52 5.26 4.96
C ALA A 7 -18.88 6.65 4.86
N GLU A 8 -19.41 7.60 5.62
CA GLU A 8 -18.81 8.91 5.87
C GLU A 8 -17.48 8.66 6.59
N TYR A 9 -16.42 8.45 5.81
CA TYR A 9 -15.07 8.32 6.33
C TYR A 9 -14.55 9.72 6.63
N ASP A 10 -14.63 10.08 7.90
CA ASP A 10 -14.06 11.30 8.47
C ASP A 10 -12.53 11.21 8.41
N TRP A 11 -11.94 11.61 7.28
CA TRP A 11 -10.50 11.66 7.10
C TRP A 11 -9.93 12.79 7.98
N PRO A 12 -8.81 12.59 8.70
CA PRO A 12 -8.17 13.63 9.48
C PRO A 12 -7.35 14.57 8.57
N TYR A 13 -7.95 15.03 7.47
CA TYR A 13 -7.36 15.95 6.51
C TYR A 13 -6.86 17.21 7.22
N GLU A 14 -7.62 17.71 8.21
CA GLU A 14 -7.33 18.95 8.94
C GLU A 14 -6.13 18.88 9.87
N LYS A 15 -5.90 17.74 10.56
CA LYS A 15 -4.79 17.62 11.53
C LYS A 15 -3.41 17.51 10.87
N VAL A 16 -3.35 17.10 9.60
CA VAL A 16 -2.09 16.96 8.84
C VAL A 16 -1.67 18.28 8.19
N LEU A 17 -2.60 19.24 8.01
CA LEU A 17 -2.31 20.56 7.42
C LEU A 17 -1.31 21.39 8.25
N CYS A 18 -1.33 21.27 9.58
CA CYS A 18 -0.49 22.09 10.46
C CYS A 18 1.02 21.84 10.29
N ASN A 19 1.47 20.61 10.04
CA ASN A 19 2.91 20.32 9.95
C ASN A 19 3.54 20.76 8.61
N ILE A 20 2.73 21.06 7.60
CA ILE A 20 3.23 21.41 6.26
C ILE A 20 3.18 22.93 6.04
N GLN A 21 2.31 23.68 6.74
CA GLN A 21 2.39 25.16 6.75
C GLN A 21 3.75 25.69 7.22
N ASP A 22 4.40 24.99 8.16
CA ASP A 22 5.76 25.35 8.59
C ASP A 22 6.85 24.95 7.57
N TYR A 23 6.62 23.92 6.76
CA TYR A 23 7.45 23.61 5.59
C TYR A 23 7.23 24.61 4.43
N LEU A 24 6.00 25.13 4.29
CA LEU A 24 5.61 26.13 3.30
C LEU A 24 6.22 27.51 3.57
N LYS A 25 6.38 27.91 4.84
CA LYS A 25 7.16 29.12 5.20
C LYS A 25 8.61 29.05 4.74
N LEU A 26 9.18 27.84 4.63
CA LEU A 26 10.55 27.61 4.20
C LEU A 26 10.72 27.60 2.66
N THR A 27 9.64 27.45 1.89
CA THR A 27 9.70 27.24 0.43
C THR A 27 9.02 28.33 -0.40
N SER A 28 8.42 29.34 0.23
CA SER A 28 7.67 30.45 -0.40
C SER A 28 8.48 31.40 -1.30
N SER A 29 9.75 31.11 -1.56
CA SER A 29 10.65 31.94 -2.37
C SER A 29 11.04 31.35 -3.73
N LYS A 30 10.37 30.30 -4.24
CA LYS A 30 10.76 29.65 -5.51
C LYS A 30 9.70 29.71 -6.62
N PRO A 31 10.13 29.98 -7.88
CA PRO A 31 9.24 30.22 -9.03
C PRO A 31 8.50 28.96 -9.49
N GLU A 32 7.37 29.14 -10.16
CA GLU A 32 6.42 28.10 -10.62
C GLU A 32 7.07 26.95 -11.42
N SER A 33 8.17 27.19 -12.14
CA SER A 33 8.93 26.12 -12.83
C SER A 33 9.59 25.11 -11.88
N SER A 34 9.83 25.50 -10.63
CA SER A 34 10.36 24.64 -9.57
C SER A 34 9.30 23.70 -8.98
N VAL A 35 8.01 24.03 -9.10
CA VAL A 35 6.92 23.33 -8.39
C VAL A 35 6.49 22.08 -9.13
N MET A 36 6.39 22.14 -10.46
CA MET A 36 6.11 20.97 -11.31
C MET A 36 7.23 19.93 -11.22
N SER A 37 8.49 20.40 -11.13
CA SER A 37 9.64 19.54 -10.83
C SER A 37 9.53 18.85 -9.46
N THR A 38 8.89 19.47 -8.47
CA THR A 38 8.72 18.88 -7.13
C THR A 38 7.71 17.73 -7.14
N PHE A 39 6.59 17.88 -7.87
CA PHE A 39 5.61 16.80 -8.05
C PHE A 39 6.24 15.54 -8.68
N TRP A 40 6.93 15.71 -9.82
CA TRP A 40 7.52 14.57 -10.53
C TRP A 40 8.68 13.91 -9.78
N ARG A 41 9.39 14.65 -8.92
CA ARG A 41 10.47 14.12 -8.07
C ARG A 41 9.97 13.52 -6.75
N LEU A 42 8.68 13.64 -6.43
CA LEU A 42 8.15 13.06 -5.21
C LEU A 42 8.24 11.54 -5.25
N VAL A 43 8.74 10.96 -4.16
CA VAL A 43 8.92 9.52 -3.97
C VAL A 43 8.30 9.06 -2.64
N LYS A 44 7.78 7.84 -2.64
CA LYS A 44 7.33 7.15 -1.42
C LYS A 44 8.56 6.67 -0.65
N THR A 45 8.62 6.94 0.64
CA THR A 45 9.71 6.42 1.47
C THR A 45 9.45 4.96 1.87
N PRO A 46 10.48 4.14 2.17
CA PRO A 46 10.29 2.70 2.41
C PRO A 46 9.29 2.35 3.54
N ASN A 47 9.16 3.20 4.55
CA ASN A 47 8.30 2.97 5.72
C ASN A 47 7.03 3.81 5.70
N GLU A 48 6.80 4.57 4.62
CA GLU A 48 5.62 5.41 4.50
C GLU A 48 4.43 4.59 4.03
N LYS A 49 3.28 4.84 4.65
CA LYS A 49 2.02 4.21 4.26
C LYS A 49 1.51 4.78 2.94
N PRO A 50 0.85 3.97 2.09
CA PRO A 50 0.23 4.44 0.85
C PRO A 50 -0.67 5.67 1.06
N THR A 51 -1.49 5.68 2.11
CA THR A 51 -2.33 6.81 2.51
C THR A 51 -1.55 8.08 2.91
N SER A 52 -0.40 7.93 3.57
CA SER A 52 0.44 9.08 3.92
C SER A 52 1.12 9.68 2.68
N PHE A 53 1.56 8.81 1.78
CA PHE A 53 2.14 9.22 0.50
C PHE A 53 1.10 9.89 -0.41
N SER A 54 -0.12 9.37 -0.47
CA SER A 54 -1.19 9.93 -1.29
C SER A 54 -1.51 11.38 -0.92
N VAL A 55 -1.48 11.71 0.38
CA VAL A 55 -1.67 13.09 0.87
C VAL A 55 -0.56 14.02 0.40
N ARG A 56 0.71 13.63 0.55
CA ARG A 56 1.85 14.44 0.06
C ARG A 56 1.79 14.62 -1.46
N LEU A 57 1.38 13.58 -2.17
CA LEU A 57 1.26 13.61 -3.62
C LEU A 57 0.13 14.53 -4.10
N LEU A 58 -1.05 14.46 -3.47
CA LEU A 58 -2.18 15.35 -3.74
C LEU A 58 -1.82 16.81 -3.51
N GLN A 59 -1.07 17.11 -2.44
CA GLN A 59 -0.63 18.47 -2.14
C GLN A 59 0.37 18.98 -3.18
N ALA A 60 1.37 18.17 -3.54
CA ALA A 60 2.32 18.52 -4.59
C ALA A 60 1.62 18.73 -5.95
N PHE A 61 0.59 17.93 -6.23
CA PHE A 61 -0.22 18.05 -7.45
C PHE A 61 -1.02 19.36 -7.47
N LYS A 62 -1.72 19.71 -6.39
CA LYS A 62 -2.44 20.99 -6.27
C LYS A 62 -1.52 22.20 -6.42
N MET A 63 -0.28 22.11 -5.93
CA MET A 63 0.71 23.17 -6.12
C MET A 63 1.21 23.27 -7.56
N ALA A 64 1.42 22.13 -8.23
CA ALA A 64 1.86 22.09 -9.62
C ALA A 64 0.76 22.56 -10.59
N TYR A 65 -0.50 22.34 -10.23
CA TYR A 65 -1.66 22.71 -11.04
C TYR A 65 -2.69 23.48 -10.21
N PRO A 66 -2.43 24.76 -9.85
CA PRO A 66 -3.32 25.54 -8.98
C PRO A 66 -4.68 25.87 -9.62
N GLN A 67 -4.76 25.84 -10.95
CA GLN A 67 -6.00 26.01 -11.71
C GLN A 67 -6.75 24.68 -11.94
N PHE A 68 -6.22 23.56 -11.45
CA PHE A 68 -6.83 22.25 -11.62
C PHE A 68 -7.95 22.08 -10.60
N GLU A 69 -9.19 22.12 -11.07
CA GLU A 69 -10.31 21.61 -10.30
C GLU A 69 -10.18 20.08 -10.23
N PHE A 70 -10.24 19.54 -9.02
CA PHE A 70 -10.14 18.10 -8.80
C PHE A 70 -11.45 17.42 -9.25
N ASP A 71 -11.60 17.26 -10.57
CA ASP A 71 -12.65 16.49 -11.20
C ASP A 71 -12.20 15.02 -11.33
N TYR A 72 -13.11 14.11 -11.02
CA TYR A 72 -13.00 12.67 -11.25
C TYR A 72 -12.57 12.30 -12.69
N THR A 73 -12.80 13.17 -13.67
CA THR A 73 -12.47 12.89 -15.08
C THR A 73 -10.98 12.96 -15.43
N ASN A 74 -10.14 13.64 -14.62
CA ASN A 74 -8.75 13.99 -15.00
C ASN A 74 -7.67 13.60 -13.96
N GLN A 75 -7.89 12.53 -13.20
CA GLN A 75 -6.97 12.08 -12.14
C GLN A 75 -5.81 11.19 -12.64
N GLU A 76 -5.67 10.98 -13.96
CA GLU A 76 -4.77 9.97 -14.55
C GLU A 76 -3.31 10.18 -14.16
N SER A 77 -2.78 11.39 -14.34
CA SER A 77 -1.39 11.72 -13.97
C SER A 77 -1.10 11.49 -12.48
N LEU A 78 -2.10 11.70 -11.62
CA LEU A 78 -1.97 11.48 -10.18
C LEU A 78 -1.97 9.98 -9.85
N ILE A 79 -2.89 9.23 -10.47
CA ILE A 79 -3.00 7.77 -10.32
C ILE A 79 -1.71 7.10 -10.81
N GLU A 80 -1.23 7.43 -12.00
CA GLU A 80 0.00 6.89 -12.58
C GLU A 80 1.18 7.15 -11.65
N LYS A 81 1.36 8.41 -11.21
CA LYS A 81 2.44 8.77 -10.31
C LYS A 81 2.35 8.07 -8.96
N PHE A 82 1.14 7.88 -8.43
CA PHE A 82 0.92 7.16 -7.17
C PHE A 82 1.31 5.69 -7.30
N ILE A 83 0.82 5.01 -8.33
CA ILE A 83 1.11 3.60 -8.61
C ILE A 83 2.61 3.41 -8.86
N ASP A 84 3.22 4.33 -9.60
CA ASP A 84 4.63 4.21 -9.97
C ASP A 84 5.61 4.47 -8.84
N ALA A 85 5.18 5.11 -7.77
CA ALA A 85 5.96 5.28 -6.56
C ALA A 85 5.85 4.09 -5.59
N GLN A 86 4.91 3.15 -5.82
CA GLN A 86 4.79 1.97 -4.95
C GLN A 86 5.89 0.94 -5.21
N ALA A 87 6.14 0.11 -4.20
CA ALA A 87 6.94 -1.10 -4.37
C ALA A 87 6.35 -1.99 -5.47
N GLU A 88 7.20 -2.77 -6.13
CA GLU A 88 6.82 -3.57 -7.31
C GLU A 88 5.65 -4.53 -7.02
N ASP A 89 5.67 -5.17 -5.87
CA ASP A 89 4.63 -6.09 -5.43
C ASP A 89 3.28 -5.39 -5.19
N THR A 90 3.29 -4.25 -4.48
CA THR A 90 2.10 -3.40 -4.30
C THR A 90 1.57 -2.90 -5.64
N ARG A 91 2.45 -2.46 -6.54
CA ARG A 91 2.10 -1.96 -7.88
C ARG A 91 1.40 -3.03 -8.71
N ASN A 92 1.95 -4.24 -8.74
CA ASN A 92 1.40 -5.36 -9.49
C ASN A 92 0.02 -5.73 -8.97
N TYR A 93 -0.14 -5.83 -7.64
CA TYR A 93 -1.44 -6.11 -7.03
C TYR A 93 -2.50 -5.07 -7.40
N VAL A 94 -2.17 -3.77 -7.36
CA VAL A 94 -3.11 -2.70 -7.72
C VAL A 94 -3.48 -2.78 -9.21
N LYS A 95 -2.51 -3.03 -10.10
CA LYS A 95 -2.76 -3.17 -11.55
C LYS A 95 -3.66 -4.37 -11.86
N GLU A 96 -3.39 -5.52 -11.26
CA GLU A 96 -4.21 -6.72 -11.43
C GLU A 96 -5.63 -6.51 -10.90
N SER A 97 -5.76 -5.89 -9.72
CA SER A 97 -7.05 -5.61 -9.09
C SER A 97 -7.92 -4.62 -9.87
N THR A 98 -7.32 -3.80 -10.74
CA THR A 98 -8.02 -2.78 -11.53
C THR A 98 -8.17 -3.15 -13.01
N MET A 99 -7.59 -4.27 -13.45
CA MET A 99 -7.57 -4.69 -14.86
C MET A 99 -8.96 -4.92 -15.47
N VAL A 100 -9.93 -5.39 -14.67
CA VAL A 100 -11.32 -5.60 -15.13
C VAL A 100 -12.03 -4.27 -15.41
N HIS A 101 -11.62 -3.20 -14.73
CA HIS A 101 -12.22 -1.88 -14.90
C HIS A 101 -11.57 -1.11 -16.06
N THR A 102 -10.25 -1.23 -16.23
CA THR A 102 -9.55 -0.64 -17.37
C THR A 102 -9.99 -1.28 -18.70
N SER A 103 -10.21 -2.60 -18.72
CA SER A 103 -10.70 -3.32 -19.91
C SER A 103 -12.16 -2.99 -20.29
N THR A 104 -12.95 -2.48 -19.36
CA THR A 104 -14.34 -2.03 -19.60
C THR A 104 -14.44 -0.52 -19.86
N GLY A 105 -13.31 0.21 -19.86
CA GLY A 105 -13.27 1.66 -19.99
C GLY A 105 -13.82 2.41 -18.78
N LEU A 106 -14.08 1.71 -17.66
CA LEU A 106 -14.55 2.30 -16.43
C LEU A 106 -13.38 2.95 -15.70
N LYS A 107 -13.41 4.28 -15.57
CA LYS A 107 -12.44 5.02 -14.74
C LYS A 107 -12.81 4.85 -13.26
N LEU A 108 -11.87 4.34 -12.48
CA LEU A 108 -12.00 4.27 -11.02
C LEU A 108 -11.51 5.57 -10.38
N PRO A 109 -12.11 5.99 -9.25
CA PRO A 109 -11.64 7.15 -8.52
C PRO A 109 -10.27 6.87 -7.88
N TYR A 110 -9.44 7.91 -7.74
CA TYR A 110 -8.08 7.86 -7.19
C TYR A 110 -8.03 7.13 -5.82
N GLU A 111 -9.02 7.36 -4.97
CA GLU A 111 -9.16 6.76 -3.65
C GLU A 111 -9.19 5.22 -3.72
N THR A 112 -9.71 4.64 -4.81
CA THR A 112 -9.71 3.19 -5.01
C THR A 112 -8.29 2.65 -5.10
N TYR A 113 -7.40 3.32 -5.82
CA TYR A 113 -6.01 2.91 -5.97
C TYR A 113 -5.26 3.02 -4.64
N VAL A 114 -5.52 4.08 -3.87
CA VAL A 114 -4.95 4.27 -2.52
C VAL A 114 -5.40 3.15 -1.59
N ASN A 115 -6.69 2.83 -1.57
CA ASN A 115 -7.25 1.78 -0.72
C ASN A 115 -6.74 0.38 -1.09
N LEU A 116 -6.60 0.09 -2.38
CA LEU A 116 -6.02 -1.18 -2.84
C LEU A 116 -4.55 -1.32 -2.39
N ALA A 117 -3.76 -0.26 -2.52
CA ALA A 117 -2.37 -0.25 -2.06
C ALA A 117 -2.26 -0.42 -0.54
N GLU A 118 -3.06 0.33 0.24
CA GLU A 118 -3.07 0.25 1.70
C GLU A 118 -3.49 -1.14 2.19
N ARG A 119 -4.55 -1.71 1.60
CA ARG A 119 -5.02 -3.07 1.92
C ARG A 119 -3.95 -4.12 1.62
N TYR A 120 -3.23 -3.98 0.49
CA TYR A 120 -2.17 -4.92 0.16
C TYR A 120 -1.03 -4.87 1.18
N GLU A 121 -0.53 -3.68 1.49
CA GLU A 121 0.61 -3.50 2.39
C GLU A 121 0.29 -3.85 3.84
N LEU A 122 -0.93 -3.56 4.33
CA LEU A 122 -1.29 -3.79 5.73
C LEU A 122 -1.92 -5.16 6.00
N GLU A 123 -2.63 -5.75 5.05
CA GLU A 123 -3.40 -6.97 5.30
C GLU A 123 -2.89 -8.16 4.50
N ILE A 124 -2.70 -8.01 3.19
CA ILE A 124 -2.47 -9.15 2.29
C ILE A 124 -1.02 -9.61 2.38
N LYS A 125 -0.06 -8.70 2.23
CA LYS A 125 1.36 -8.99 2.26
C LYS A 125 1.81 -9.60 3.59
N PRO A 126 1.41 -9.08 4.78
CA PRO A 126 1.76 -9.72 6.05
C PRO A 126 1.18 -11.12 6.21
N ARG A 127 -0.05 -11.36 5.72
CA ARG A 127 -0.67 -12.70 5.74
C ARG A 127 0.07 -13.69 4.85
N GLN A 128 0.50 -13.27 3.65
CA GLN A 128 1.31 -14.10 2.75
C GLN A 128 2.65 -14.46 3.40
N GLN A 129 3.37 -13.48 3.93
CA GLN A 129 4.64 -13.69 4.64
C GLN A 129 4.50 -14.62 5.85
N TYR A 130 3.41 -14.48 6.61
CA TYR A 130 3.12 -15.38 7.73
C TYR A 130 2.89 -16.82 7.26
N SER A 131 2.10 -17.00 6.19
CA SER A 131 1.81 -18.33 5.64
C SER A 131 3.06 -19.03 5.09
N GLU A 132 3.99 -18.28 4.50
CA GLU A 132 5.27 -18.81 4.02
C GLU A 132 6.18 -19.23 5.18
N LYS A 133 6.26 -18.41 6.23
CA LYS A 133 7.00 -18.78 7.45
C LYS A 133 6.44 -20.05 8.10
N LEU A 134 5.12 -20.20 8.14
CA LEU A 134 4.49 -21.43 8.63
C LEU A 134 4.86 -22.65 7.77
N ARG A 135 4.85 -22.51 6.44
CA ARG A 135 5.27 -23.57 5.52
C ARG A 135 6.73 -23.98 5.74
N GLN A 136 7.63 -23.00 5.88
CA GLN A 136 9.05 -23.24 6.14
C GLN A 136 9.27 -23.95 7.49
N ASN A 137 8.60 -23.50 8.55
CA ASN A 137 8.69 -24.13 9.88
C ASN A 137 8.18 -25.59 9.85
N ASN A 138 7.07 -25.85 9.16
CA ASN A 138 6.53 -27.20 9.02
C ASN A 138 7.48 -28.11 8.22
N GLN A 139 8.13 -27.61 7.18
CA GLN A 139 9.14 -28.38 6.43
C GLN A 139 10.36 -28.73 7.28
N GLN A 140 10.81 -27.81 8.15
CA GLN A 140 11.92 -28.09 9.07
C GLN A 140 11.54 -29.13 10.13
N LEU A 141 10.31 -29.09 10.66
CA LEU A 141 9.81 -30.07 11.63
C LEU A 141 9.68 -31.47 11.04
N VAL A 142 9.25 -31.59 9.77
CA VAL A 142 9.17 -32.88 9.07
C VAL A 142 10.54 -33.49 8.80
N GLN A 143 11.58 -32.66 8.66
CA GLN A 143 12.96 -33.10 8.48
C GLN A 143 13.68 -33.41 9.79
N GLN A 144 13.08 -33.17 10.96
CA GLN A 144 13.68 -33.60 12.22
C GLN A 144 13.67 -35.13 12.30
N PRO A 145 14.82 -35.78 12.59
CA PRO A 145 14.85 -37.22 12.77
C PRO A 145 13.94 -37.60 13.93
N LYS A 146 12.96 -38.47 13.65
CA LYS A 146 12.10 -39.03 14.70
C LYS A 146 12.98 -39.87 15.63
N TYR A 147 13.37 -39.29 16.76
CA TYR A 147 13.98 -40.04 17.84
C TYR A 147 12.89 -40.90 18.47
N TYR A 148 12.80 -42.17 18.05
CA TYR A 148 12.05 -43.17 18.76
C TYR A 148 12.98 -43.72 19.86
N PRO A 149 12.74 -43.43 21.15
CA PRO A 149 13.44 -44.16 22.19
C PRO A 149 13.00 -45.61 22.08
N ASN A 150 13.95 -46.52 21.82
CA ASN A 150 13.73 -47.96 21.90
C ASN A 150 13.19 -48.32 23.28
N GLN A 151 11.86 -48.41 23.42
CA GLN A 151 11.23 -49.19 24.46
C GLN A 151 10.98 -50.58 23.86
N PHE A 152 11.20 -51.62 24.67
CA PHE A 152 11.07 -53.06 24.38
C PHE A 152 12.35 -53.80 23.96
N LYS A 153 12.97 -54.43 24.97
CA LYS A 153 13.54 -55.81 25.06
C LYS A 153 14.37 -55.86 26.36
N ASN A 154 14.17 -56.71 27.37
CA ASN A 154 13.37 -57.91 27.57
C ASN A 154 12.97 -57.97 29.04
N VAL A 155 11.68 -58.19 29.34
CA VAL A 155 11.25 -58.85 30.57
C VAL A 155 11.06 -60.33 30.19
N ASN A 156 11.50 -61.22 31.08
CA ASN A 156 11.50 -62.69 31.01
C ASN A 156 12.69 -63.35 30.33
N GLN A 157 13.68 -63.72 31.15
CA GLN A 157 14.19 -65.09 31.14
C GLN A 157 14.10 -65.65 32.56
N ASN A 158 13.15 -66.58 32.74
CA ASN A 158 13.11 -67.52 33.85
C ASN A 158 14.38 -68.39 33.83
N LYS A 159 15.10 -68.45 34.96
CA LYS A 159 15.52 -69.69 35.62
C LYS A 159 16.13 -69.39 36.98
#